data_AF-A0A8S3C402-F1
#
_entry.id   AF-A0A8S3C402-F1
#
_cell.length_a   1.000
_cell.length_b   1.000
_cell.length_c   1.000
_cell.angle_alpha   90.00
_cell.angle_beta   90.00
_cell.angle_gamma   90.00
#
_symmetry.space_group_name_H-M   'P 1'
#
loop_
_entity.id
_entity.type
_entity.pdbx_description
1 polymer ?
#
loop_
_entity_poly.entity_id
_entity_poly.type
_entity_poly.pdbx_seq_one_letter_code
_entity_poly.pdbx_strand_id
1 'polypeptide(L)'
;EDGIAEGLQNWFKILINLYVELIESRTKSQLKSAMTNEEFKQIEATIRDQRLNTIYTVAFYVDSFFSVASAIIELQKLTRYLRKIPVNVKEQSNEYLTALCDLLVMIGPVIPCLSSELWTILRKQIKHNVDGYDLSKNLFEQNYPKLPDDYPGKINALYDTTIFASMPVSRSVLPSLSTSDVLKCLNENDNQSQMKAFIENNALKLDRLRKLGDYCATLIYERDPDVPIIEQPEAIVEKKKGKSSKKKQ
;
A
#
# COMPACT_ATOMS: atom_id res chain seq x y z
N GLU A 1 21.95 12.97 5.29
CA GLU A 1 21.08 13.27 4.13
C GLU A 1 21.27 12.27 2.98
N ASP A 2 22.48 11.76 2.76
CA ASP A 2 22.79 10.78 1.68
C ASP A 2 21.92 9.51 1.65
N GLY A 3 21.52 8.97 2.81
CA GLY A 3 20.76 7.72 2.87
C GLY A 3 19.32 7.79 2.31
N ILE A 4 18.68 8.97 2.32
CA ILE A 4 17.31 9.12 1.79
C ILE A 4 17.34 9.12 0.26
N ALA A 5 18.28 9.86 -0.33
CA ALA A 5 18.47 9.90 -1.77
C ALA A 5 18.85 8.51 -2.31
N GLU A 6 19.74 7.80 -1.62
CA GLU A 6 20.12 6.42 -1.97
C GLU A 6 18.91 5.46 -1.89
N GLY A 7 18.09 5.58 -0.85
CA GLY A 7 16.86 4.79 -0.71
C GLY A 7 15.87 4.98 -1.86
N LEU A 8 15.65 6.23 -2.28
CA LEU A 8 14.80 6.56 -3.43
C LEU A 8 15.38 6.03 -4.74
N GLN A 9 16.68 6.22 -4.99
CA GLN A 9 17.35 5.70 -6.18
C GLN A 9 17.26 4.17 -6.26
N ASN A 10 17.41 3.48 -5.12
CA ASN A 10 17.25 2.03 -5.07
C ASN A 10 15.81 1.60 -5.36
N TRP A 11 14.82 2.35 -4.88
CA TRP A 11 13.43 2.08 -5.26
C TRP A 11 13.18 2.30 -6.75
N PHE A 12 13.75 3.35 -7.37
CA PHE A 12 13.61 3.58 -8.81
C PHE A 12 14.22 2.45 -9.63
N LYS A 13 15.38 1.94 -9.23
CA LYS A 13 15.99 0.75 -9.85
C LYS A 13 15.07 -0.47 -9.75
N ILE A 14 14.43 -0.68 -8.60
CA ILE A 14 13.46 -1.77 -8.44
C ILE A 14 12.28 -1.58 -9.38
N LEU A 15 11.71 -0.37 -9.47
CA LEU A 15 10.62 -0.07 -10.38
C LEU A 15 11.02 -0.40 -11.82
N ILE A 16 12.14 0.13 -12.30
CA ILE A 16 12.65 -0.14 -13.66
C ILE A 16 12.78 -1.65 -13.90
N ASN A 17 13.38 -2.38 -12.96
CA ASN A 17 13.57 -3.82 -13.09
C ASN A 17 12.24 -4.60 -13.18
N LEU A 18 11.18 -4.18 -12.48
CA LEU A 18 9.86 -4.82 -12.62
C LEU A 18 9.35 -4.78 -14.06
N TYR A 19 9.52 -3.64 -14.73
CA TYR A 19 9.08 -3.43 -16.10
C TYR A 19 9.98 -4.16 -17.09
N VAL A 20 11.30 -4.09 -16.90
CA VAL A 20 12.27 -4.83 -17.73
C VAL A 20 12.01 -6.34 -17.64
N GLU A 21 11.84 -6.89 -16.43
CA GLU A 21 11.53 -8.31 -16.22
C GLU A 21 10.24 -8.72 -16.94
N LEU A 22 9.17 -7.92 -16.86
CA LEU A 22 7.91 -8.20 -17.56
C LEU A 22 8.08 -8.23 -19.08
N ILE A 23 8.85 -7.29 -19.64
CA ILE A 23 9.06 -7.18 -21.08
C ILE A 23 9.90 -8.35 -21.57
N GLU A 24 10.97 -8.66 -20.85
CA GLU A 24 11.84 -9.78 -21.18
C GLU A 24 11.10 -11.11 -21.11
N SER A 25 10.30 -11.32 -20.05
CA SER A 25 9.55 -12.55 -19.85
C SER A 25 8.53 -12.78 -20.96
N ARG A 26 7.81 -11.73 -21.36
CA ARG A 26 6.84 -11.78 -22.48
C ARG A 26 7.50 -11.93 -23.85
N THR A 27 8.70 -11.39 -24.07
CA THR A 27 9.42 -11.51 -25.34
C THR A 27 10.03 -12.90 -25.52
N LYS A 28 10.53 -13.50 -24.44
CA LYS A 28 11.22 -14.79 -24.45
C LYS A 28 10.29 -15.99 -24.22
N SER A 29 8.96 -15.76 -24.17
CA SER A 29 7.97 -16.72 -23.64
C SER A 29 8.13 -18.13 -24.23
N GLN A 30 8.71 -19.02 -23.41
CA GLN A 30 8.86 -20.46 -23.65
C GLN A 30 8.54 -21.29 -22.40
N LEU A 31 7.88 -20.72 -21.38
CA LEU A 31 7.67 -21.39 -20.11
C LEU A 31 6.36 -22.18 -20.11
N LYS A 32 6.46 -23.52 -20.24
CA LYS A 32 5.45 -24.44 -19.72
C LYS A 32 5.59 -24.46 -18.19
N SER A 33 4.78 -23.65 -17.50
CA SER A 33 4.82 -23.61 -16.04
C SER A 33 4.17 -24.84 -15.43
N ALA A 34 4.78 -25.40 -14.39
CA ALA A 34 4.23 -26.50 -13.58
C ALA A 34 3.16 -26.04 -12.57
N MET A 35 2.81 -24.75 -12.55
CA MET A 35 1.83 -24.17 -11.63
C MET A 35 0.43 -24.64 -12.03
N THR A 36 -0.35 -25.04 -11.03
CA THR A 36 -1.75 -25.41 -11.23
C THR A 36 -2.62 -24.17 -11.47
N ASN A 37 -3.76 -24.35 -12.12
CA ASN A 37 -4.71 -23.25 -12.37
C ASN A 37 -5.24 -22.64 -11.04
N GLU A 38 -5.39 -23.46 -10.00
CA GLU A 38 -5.88 -22.97 -8.70
C GLU A 38 -4.83 -22.15 -7.95
N GLU A 39 -3.55 -22.55 -7.97
CA GLU A 39 -2.46 -21.71 -7.43
C GLU A 39 -2.36 -20.37 -8.17
N PHE A 40 -2.50 -20.40 -9.50
CA PHE A 40 -2.49 -19.17 -10.31
C PHE A 40 -3.62 -18.21 -9.90
N LYS A 41 -4.86 -18.71 -9.80
CA LYS A 41 -6.02 -17.90 -9.37
C LYS A 41 -5.87 -17.35 -7.96
N GLN A 42 -5.30 -18.13 -7.03
CA GLN A 42 -5.05 -17.65 -5.67
C GLN A 42 -4.04 -16.49 -5.65
N ILE A 43 -2.98 -16.58 -6.46
CA ILE A 43 -2.02 -15.49 -6.60
C ILE A 43 -2.68 -14.27 -7.25
N GLU A 44 -3.48 -14.45 -8.31
CA GLU A 44 -4.22 -13.34 -8.93
C GLU A 44 -5.16 -12.64 -7.94
N ALA A 45 -5.93 -13.41 -7.16
CA ALA A 45 -6.80 -12.85 -6.12
C ALA A 45 -5.99 -12.05 -5.08
N THR A 46 -4.84 -12.58 -4.66
CA THR A 46 -3.96 -11.88 -3.71
C THR A 46 -3.39 -10.60 -4.33
N ILE A 47 -3.00 -10.61 -5.61
CA ILE A 47 -2.52 -9.41 -6.31
C ILE A 47 -3.62 -8.35 -6.35
N ARG A 48 -4.84 -8.76 -6.69
CA ARG A 48 -6.02 -7.88 -6.71
C ARG A 48 -6.24 -7.25 -5.34
N ASP A 49 -6.21 -8.03 -4.27
CA ASP A 49 -6.40 -7.53 -2.90
C ASP A 49 -5.32 -6.52 -2.50
N GLN A 50 -4.04 -6.83 -2.78
CA GLN A 50 -2.94 -5.92 -2.50
C GLN A 50 -3.08 -4.61 -3.29
N ARG A 51 -3.41 -4.70 -4.58
CA ARG A 51 -3.62 -3.54 -5.46
C ARG A 51 -4.75 -2.64 -4.95
N LEU A 52 -5.93 -3.21 -4.69
CA LEU A 52 -7.08 -2.46 -4.20
C LEU A 52 -6.81 -1.84 -2.82
N ASN A 53 -6.12 -2.57 -1.94
CA ASN A 53 -5.72 -2.02 -0.65
C ASN A 53 -4.72 -0.86 -0.80
N THR A 54 -3.78 -0.94 -1.74
CA THR A 54 -2.86 0.18 -2.02
C THR A 54 -3.60 1.39 -2.58
N ILE A 55 -4.50 1.22 -3.55
CA ILE A 55 -5.32 2.32 -4.08
C ILE A 55 -6.07 3.03 -2.95
N TYR A 56 -6.76 2.24 -2.11
CA TYR A 56 -7.46 2.76 -0.94
C TYR A 56 -6.54 3.55 -0.01
N THR A 57 -5.38 2.97 0.34
CA THR A 57 -4.50 3.55 1.36
C THR A 57 -3.77 4.79 0.84
N VAL A 58 -3.40 4.81 -0.44
CA VAL A 58 -2.83 5.99 -1.11
C VAL A 58 -3.86 7.12 -1.15
N ALA A 59 -5.08 6.85 -1.62
CA ALA A 59 -6.16 7.84 -1.61
C ALA A 59 -6.43 8.36 -0.19
N PHE A 60 -6.48 7.47 0.80
CA PHE A 60 -6.63 7.83 2.20
C PHE A 60 -5.55 8.82 2.66
N TYR A 61 -4.27 8.55 2.41
CA TYR A 61 -3.20 9.44 2.84
C TYR A 61 -3.14 10.76 2.10
N VAL A 62 -3.36 10.74 0.78
CA VAL A 62 -3.32 11.94 -0.06
C VAL A 62 -4.52 12.84 0.25
N ASP A 63 -5.73 12.30 0.24
CA ASP A 63 -6.95 13.11 0.35
C ASP A 63 -7.23 13.56 1.78
N SER A 64 -6.82 12.77 2.78
CA SER A 64 -7.19 13.03 4.18
C SER A 64 -6.11 13.75 4.97
N PHE A 65 -4.85 13.43 4.70
CA PHE A 65 -3.72 13.91 5.48
C PHE A 65 -2.74 14.73 4.66
N PHE A 66 -2.95 14.87 3.35
CA PHE A 66 -1.99 15.48 2.43
C PHE A 66 -0.58 14.86 2.59
N SER A 67 -0.51 13.61 3.03
CA SER A 67 0.75 12.94 3.35
C SER A 67 1.25 12.15 2.14
N VAL A 68 1.99 12.86 1.28
CA VAL A 68 2.66 12.24 0.13
C VAL A 68 3.71 11.23 0.57
N ALA A 69 4.39 11.48 1.70
CA ALA A 69 5.37 10.55 2.25
C ALA A 69 4.74 9.19 2.61
N SER A 70 3.58 9.20 3.30
CA SER A 70 2.85 7.97 3.64
C SER A 70 2.36 7.25 2.39
N ALA A 71 1.86 8.00 1.40
CA ALA A 71 1.47 7.42 0.11
C ALA A 71 2.65 6.76 -0.61
N ILE A 72 3.83 7.38 -0.64
CA ILE A 72 5.04 6.80 -1.24
C ILE A 72 5.42 5.48 -0.54
N ILE A 73 5.31 5.40 0.78
CA ILE A 73 5.59 4.16 1.54
C ILE A 73 4.66 3.03 1.07
N GLU A 74 3.38 3.31 0.85
CA GLU A 74 2.42 2.32 0.33
C GLU A 74 2.74 1.90 -1.10
N LEU A 75 3.10 2.83 -1.99
CA LEU A 75 3.54 2.52 -3.35
C LEU A 75 4.82 1.66 -3.35
N GLN A 76 5.75 1.92 -2.42
CA GLN A 76 6.93 1.08 -2.22
C GLN A 76 6.57 -0.33 -1.73
N LYS A 77 5.58 -0.47 -0.83
CA LYS A 77 5.10 -1.78 -0.38
C LYS A 77 4.53 -2.58 -1.55
N LEU A 78 3.68 -1.97 -2.38
CA LEU A 78 3.16 -2.61 -3.59
C LEU A 78 4.28 -3.01 -4.55
N THR A 79 5.24 -2.11 -4.79
CA THR A 79 6.42 -2.39 -5.63
C THR A 79 7.18 -3.63 -5.13
N ARG A 80 7.46 -3.70 -3.82
CA ARG A 80 8.19 -4.83 -3.22
C ARG A 80 7.39 -6.12 -3.28
N TYR A 81 6.07 -6.04 -3.17
CA TYR A 81 5.16 -7.17 -3.32
C TYR A 81 5.19 -7.72 -4.76
N LEU A 82 4.96 -6.86 -5.76
CA LEU A 82 4.96 -7.22 -7.19
C LEU A 82 6.30 -7.85 -7.62
N ARG A 83 7.42 -7.41 -7.04
CA ARG A 83 8.75 -8.00 -7.31
C ARG A 83 8.81 -9.49 -7.01
N LYS A 84 8.12 -9.94 -5.96
CA LYS A 84 8.16 -11.33 -5.48
C LYS A 84 7.23 -12.26 -6.27
N ILE A 85 6.41 -11.72 -7.17
CA ILE A 85 5.46 -12.53 -7.94
C ILE A 85 6.21 -13.48 -8.89
N PRO A 86 5.80 -14.75 -8.99
CA PRO A 86 6.41 -15.72 -9.90
C PRO A 86 6.37 -15.26 -11.37
N VAL A 87 7.43 -15.56 -12.14
CA VAL A 87 7.59 -15.10 -13.52
C VAL A 87 6.43 -15.53 -14.41
N ASN A 88 5.93 -16.76 -14.26
CA ASN A 88 4.78 -17.27 -15.01
C ASN A 88 3.49 -16.46 -14.73
N VAL A 89 3.31 -15.99 -13.50
CA VAL A 89 2.19 -15.11 -13.15
C VAL A 89 2.41 -13.71 -13.72
N LYS A 90 3.63 -13.16 -13.61
CA LYS A 90 3.97 -11.85 -14.22
C LYS A 90 3.66 -11.81 -15.72
N GLU A 91 3.94 -12.90 -16.43
CA GLU A 91 3.68 -13.01 -17.87
C GLU A 91 2.19 -13.02 -18.22
N GLN A 92 1.39 -13.79 -17.48
CA GLN A 92 0.03 -14.17 -17.88
C GLN A 92 -1.09 -13.42 -17.13
N SER A 93 -0.81 -12.90 -15.93
CA SER A 93 -1.84 -12.28 -15.09
C SER A 93 -2.20 -10.88 -15.57
N ASN A 94 -3.51 -10.68 -15.81
CA ASN A 94 -4.06 -9.35 -16.08
C ASN A 94 -4.08 -8.50 -14.81
N GLU A 95 -4.28 -9.12 -13.64
CA GLU A 95 -4.26 -8.43 -12.35
C GLU A 95 -2.85 -7.87 -12.05
N TYR A 96 -1.78 -8.61 -12.35
CA TYR A 96 -0.40 -8.12 -12.24
C TYR A 96 -0.14 -6.91 -13.15
N LEU A 97 -0.58 -7.01 -14.40
CA LEU A 97 -0.40 -5.95 -15.39
C LEU A 97 -1.15 -4.68 -15.01
N THR A 98 -2.39 -4.83 -14.58
CA THR A 98 -3.22 -3.71 -14.12
C THR A 98 -2.64 -3.10 -12.84
N ALA A 99 -2.10 -3.90 -11.91
CA ALA A 99 -1.40 -3.39 -10.72
C ALA A 99 -0.15 -2.57 -11.06
N LEU A 100 0.57 -2.92 -12.13
CA LEU A 100 1.69 -2.10 -12.63
C LEU A 100 1.18 -0.78 -13.21
N CYS A 101 0.13 -0.80 -14.03
CA CYS A 101 -0.49 0.43 -14.56
C CYS A 101 -0.96 1.36 -13.42
N ASP A 102 -1.66 0.80 -12.42
CA ASP A 102 -2.11 1.55 -11.22
C ASP A 102 -0.93 2.18 -10.50
N LEU A 103 0.15 1.40 -10.27
CA LEU A 103 1.38 1.90 -9.64
C LEU A 103 1.97 3.08 -10.42
N LEU A 104 2.01 3.01 -11.74
CA LEU A 104 2.55 4.05 -12.63
C LEU A 104 1.70 5.32 -12.64
N VAL A 105 0.38 5.18 -12.62
CA VAL A 105 -0.52 6.33 -12.53
C VAL A 105 -0.48 6.97 -11.16
N MET A 106 -0.46 6.18 -10.07
CA MET A 106 -0.38 6.71 -8.72
C MET A 106 0.96 7.39 -8.40
N ILE A 107 2.07 6.90 -8.97
CA ILE A 107 3.41 7.47 -8.75
C ILE A 107 3.72 8.65 -9.69
N GLY A 108 2.99 8.79 -10.80
CA GLY A 108 3.13 9.85 -11.80
C GLY A 108 3.21 11.27 -11.23
N PRO A 109 2.33 11.68 -10.28
CA PRO A 109 2.40 12.99 -9.64
C PRO A 109 3.70 13.26 -8.86
N VAL A 110 4.36 12.21 -8.36
CA VAL A 110 5.60 12.33 -7.57
C VAL A 110 6.84 12.25 -8.45
N ILE A 111 6.83 11.38 -9.46
CA ILE A 111 7.99 11.10 -10.33
C ILE A 111 7.54 11.09 -11.80
N PRO A 112 7.17 12.25 -12.36
CA PRO A 112 6.49 12.32 -13.65
C PRO A 112 7.35 11.80 -14.80
N CYS A 113 8.64 12.14 -14.82
CA CYS A 113 9.53 11.77 -15.93
C CYS A 113 9.72 10.25 -16.03
N LEU A 114 10.07 9.60 -14.91
CA LEU A 114 10.30 8.15 -14.89
C LEU A 114 9.01 7.39 -15.21
N SER A 115 7.89 7.80 -14.62
CA SER A 115 6.61 7.13 -14.80
C SER A 115 6.14 7.22 -16.25
N SER A 116 6.29 8.39 -16.87
CA SER A 116 5.94 8.62 -18.28
C SER A 116 6.80 7.79 -19.24
N GLU A 117 8.09 7.67 -18.96
CA GLU A 117 9.00 6.83 -19.75
C GLU A 117 8.63 5.35 -19.62
N LEU A 118 8.44 4.86 -18.40
CA LEU A 118 8.03 3.47 -18.15
C LEU A 118 6.67 3.16 -18.78
N TRP A 119 5.70 4.08 -18.72
CA TRP A 119 4.42 3.95 -19.41
C TRP A 119 4.61 3.84 -20.93
N THR A 120 5.46 4.68 -21.51
CA THR A 120 5.77 4.69 -22.95
C THR A 120 6.39 3.37 -23.40
N ILE A 121 7.28 2.79 -22.58
CA ILE A 121 7.86 1.47 -22.83
C ILE A 121 6.77 0.40 -22.73
N LEU A 122 5.96 0.43 -21.67
CA LEU A 122 4.91 -0.54 -21.38
C LEU A 122 3.90 -0.64 -22.55
N ARG A 123 3.37 0.49 -23.02
CA ARG A 123 2.39 0.54 -24.11
C ARG A 123 2.92 0.04 -25.46
N LYS A 124 4.24 0.07 -25.68
CA LYS A 124 4.86 -0.47 -26.91
C LYS A 124 4.95 -2.00 -26.88
N GLN A 125 5.00 -2.59 -25.69
CA GLN A 125 5.23 -4.02 -25.50
C GLN A 125 3.94 -4.80 -25.24
N ILE A 126 2.94 -4.18 -24.61
CA ILE A 126 1.63 -4.80 -24.40
C ILE A 126 0.79 -4.63 -25.66
N LYS A 127 0.28 -5.76 -26.19
CA LYS A 127 -0.58 -5.81 -27.37
C LYS A 127 -2.06 -6.05 -27.07
N HIS A 128 -2.40 -6.41 -25.83
CA HIS A 128 -3.77 -6.65 -25.40
C HIS A 128 -4.30 -5.49 -24.55
N ASN A 129 -5.62 -5.47 -24.39
CA ASN A 129 -6.29 -4.50 -23.54
C ASN A 129 -5.89 -4.72 -22.06
N VAL A 130 -5.75 -3.63 -21.32
CA VAL A 130 -5.55 -3.65 -19.86
C VAL A 130 -6.77 -3.02 -19.23
N ASP A 131 -7.38 -3.73 -18.28
CA ASP A 131 -8.63 -3.28 -17.67
C ASP A 131 -8.48 -1.88 -17.04
N GLY A 132 -9.37 -0.97 -17.42
CA GLY A 132 -9.36 0.41 -16.94
C GLY A 132 -8.38 1.35 -17.63
N TYR A 133 -7.58 0.89 -18.61
CA TYR A 133 -6.50 1.67 -19.22
C TYR A 133 -6.54 1.72 -20.73
N ASP A 134 -6.31 2.92 -21.27
CA ASP A 134 -6.20 3.16 -22.71
C ASP A 134 -4.73 3.32 -23.09
N LEU A 135 -4.12 2.23 -23.58
CA LEU A 135 -2.72 2.21 -24.00
C LEU A 135 -2.44 3.10 -25.24
N SER A 136 -3.46 3.67 -25.90
CA SER A 136 -3.27 4.67 -26.94
C SER A 136 -2.90 6.04 -26.39
N LYS A 137 -3.25 6.32 -25.13
CA LYS A 137 -3.02 7.58 -24.44
C LYS A 137 -1.72 7.58 -23.63
N ASN A 138 -1.22 8.78 -23.33
CA ASN A 138 -0.07 8.95 -22.43
C ASN A 138 -0.48 8.72 -20.97
N LEU A 139 0.52 8.67 -20.08
CA LEU A 139 0.30 8.39 -18.66
C LEU A 139 -0.65 9.41 -18.01
N PHE A 140 -0.41 10.70 -18.25
CA PHE A 140 -1.17 11.79 -17.61
C PHE A 140 -2.56 12.00 -18.20
N GLU A 141 -2.91 11.26 -19.26
CA GLU A 141 -4.24 11.23 -19.87
C GLU A 141 -5.07 10.04 -19.36
N GLN A 142 -4.48 9.17 -18.53
CA GLN A 142 -5.19 8.07 -17.89
C GLN A 142 -6.05 8.58 -16.73
N ASN A 143 -7.13 7.85 -16.46
CA ASN A 143 -7.89 8.07 -15.23
C ASN A 143 -7.09 7.56 -14.04
N TYR A 144 -7.21 8.27 -12.91
CA TYR A 144 -6.70 7.78 -11.63
C TYR A 144 -7.42 6.47 -11.25
N PRO A 145 -6.71 5.46 -10.69
CA PRO A 145 -7.32 4.21 -10.27
C PRO A 145 -8.47 4.44 -9.28
N LYS A 146 -9.56 3.70 -9.46
CA LYS A 146 -10.72 3.78 -8.57
C LYS A 146 -11.00 2.42 -7.94
N LEU A 147 -11.46 2.44 -6.70
CA LEU A 147 -11.96 1.24 -6.06
C LEU A 147 -13.27 0.81 -6.73
N PRO A 148 -13.44 -0.48 -7.05
CA PRO A 148 -14.69 -0.98 -7.61
C PRO A 148 -15.80 -0.86 -6.56
N ASP A 149 -17.05 -0.83 -7.01
CA ASP A 149 -18.21 -0.61 -6.13
C ASP A 149 -18.40 -1.72 -5.09
N ASP A 150 -17.93 -2.92 -5.39
CA ASP A 150 -17.95 -4.10 -4.52
C ASP A 150 -16.84 -4.10 -3.45
N TYR A 151 -15.84 -3.21 -3.56
CA TYR A 151 -14.77 -3.15 -2.57
C TYR A 151 -15.32 -2.63 -1.23
N PRO A 152 -15.13 -3.35 -0.11
CA PRO A 152 -15.73 -3.00 1.16
C PRO A 152 -15.26 -1.62 1.64
N GLY A 153 -16.19 -0.88 2.25
CA GLY A 153 -15.83 0.30 3.01
C GLY A 153 -15.01 -0.06 4.24
N LYS A 154 -14.36 0.93 4.87
CA LYS A 154 -13.54 0.70 6.06
C LYS A 154 -13.89 1.66 7.19
N ILE A 155 -13.92 1.14 8.40
CA ILE A 155 -13.87 1.93 9.63
C ILE A 155 -12.46 1.84 10.20
N ASN A 156 -11.85 2.98 10.52
CA ASN A 156 -10.50 3.05 11.07
C ASN A 156 -10.47 3.76 12.43
N ALA A 157 -9.52 3.37 13.27
CA ALA A 157 -9.03 4.14 14.40
C ALA A 157 -7.60 4.60 14.10
N LEU A 158 -7.37 5.91 14.23
CA LEU A 158 -6.13 6.57 13.84
C LEU A 158 -5.55 7.38 14.99
N TYR A 159 -4.23 7.29 15.17
CA TYR A 159 -3.45 8.13 16.07
C TYR A 159 -2.17 8.55 15.34
N ASP A 160 -1.84 9.85 15.38
CA ASP A 160 -0.64 10.41 14.74
C ASP A 160 -0.41 9.90 13.29
N THR A 161 -1.44 10.01 12.46
CA THR A 161 -1.50 9.53 11.05
C THR A 161 -1.40 8.02 10.84
N THR A 162 -1.23 7.24 11.91
CA THR A 162 -1.12 5.78 11.86
C THR A 162 -2.47 5.14 12.18
N ILE A 163 -2.94 4.26 11.29
CA ILE A 163 -4.12 3.42 11.55
C ILE A 163 -3.69 2.28 12.48
N PHE A 164 -4.23 2.23 13.69
CA PHE A 164 -3.94 1.18 14.67
C PHE A 164 -5.06 0.16 14.83
N ALA A 165 -6.27 0.46 14.34
CA ALA A 165 -7.34 -0.52 14.16
C ALA A 165 -8.11 -0.22 12.87
N SER A 166 -8.54 -1.28 12.17
CA SER A 166 -9.33 -1.17 10.94
C SER A 166 -10.31 -2.34 10.86
N MET A 167 -11.49 -2.09 10.31
CA MET A 167 -12.48 -3.12 10.03
C MET A 167 -13.22 -2.87 8.72
N PRO A 168 -13.49 -3.93 7.92
CA PRO A 168 -14.31 -3.81 6.73
C PRO A 168 -15.79 -3.64 7.11
N VAL A 169 -16.50 -2.81 6.35
CA VAL A 169 -17.95 -2.59 6.48
C VAL A 169 -18.58 -2.42 5.09
N SER A 170 -19.89 -2.62 5.00
CA SER A 170 -20.61 -2.30 3.76
C SER A 170 -20.59 -0.79 3.50
N ARG A 171 -20.28 -0.39 2.25
CA ARG A 171 -20.25 1.04 1.85
C ARG A 171 -21.58 1.75 2.07
N SER A 172 -22.68 1.05 1.89
CA SER A 172 -24.04 1.58 2.08
C SER A 172 -24.28 2.15 3.47
N VAL A 173 -23.55 1.65 4.48
CA VAL A 173 -23.72 2.04 5.88
C VAL A 173 -22.85 3.26 6.23
N LEU A 174 -21.72 3.47 5.55
CA LEU A 174 -20.75 4.52 5.89
C LEU A 174 -21.34 5.95 5.95
N PRO A 175 -22.22 6.38 5.01
CA PRO A 175 -22.79 7.72 5.06
C PRO A 175 -23.63 7.98 6.32
N SER A 176 -24.33 6.96 6.84
CA SER A 176 -25.26 7.12 7.97
C SER A 176 -24.61 6.94 9.35
N LEU A 177 -23.39 6.40 9.43
CA LEU A 177 -22.73 6.11 10.71
C LEU A 177 -22.48 7.37 11.55
N SER A 178 -22.93 7.35 12.81
CA SER A 178 -22.54 8.34 13.83
C SER A 178 -21.26 7.93 14.55
N THR A 179 -20.64 8.85 15.29
CA THR A 179 -19.45 8.55 16.12
C THR A 179 -19.70 7.37 17.08
N SER A 180 -20.88 7.31 17.70
CA SER A 180 -21.26 6.21 18.60
C SER A 180 -21.39 4.88 17.87
N ASP A 181 -21.89 4.86 16.63
CA ASP A 181 -22.02 3.63 15.86
C ASP A 181 -20.65 3.09 15.47
N VAL A 182 -19.75 3.99 15.03
CA VAL A 182 -18.37 3.64 14.67
C VAL A 182 -17.62 3.07 15.87
N LEU A 183 -17.79 3.67 17.06
CA LEU A 183 -17.21 3.15 18.30
C LEU A 183 -17.76 1.76 18.65
N LYS A 184 -19.06 1.53 18.48
CA LYS A 184 -19.66 0.19 18.72
C LYS A 184 -19.08 -0.84 17.77
N CYS A 185 -19.04 -0.54 16.47
CA CYS A 185 -18.47 -1.44 15.47
C CYS A 185 -17.02 -1.81 15.79
N LEU A 186 -16.19 -0.84 16.17
CA LEU A 186 -14.79 -1.10 16.55
C LEU A 186 -14.66 -1.88 17.85
N ASN A 187 -15.59 -1.70 18.79
CA ASN A 187 -15.61 -2.44 20.05
C ASN A 187 -16.13 -3.87 19.92
N GLU A 188 -16.94 -4.18 18.91
CA GLU A 188 -17.49 -5.52 18.67
C GLU A 188 -16.56 -6.41 17.84
N ASN A 189 -15.41 -5.88 17.41
CA ASN A 189 -14.46 -6.58 16.56
C ASN A 189 -13.46 -7.44 17.39
N ASP A 190 -12.96 -8.52 16.80
CA ASP A 190 -12.03 -9.47 17.44
C ASP A 190 -10.74 -8.79 17.96
N ASN A 191 -10.37 -7.65 17.39
CA ASN A 191 -9.20 -6.85 17.79
C ASN A 191 -9.44 -5.89 18.96
N GLN A 192 -10.61 -5.95 19.62
CA GLN A 192 -11.01 -5.01 20.69
C GLN A 192 -9.96 -4.92 21.82
N SER A 193 -9.43 -6.06 22.28
CA SER A 193 -8.47 -6.08 23.40
C SER A 193 -7.16 -5.36 23.05
N GLN A 194 -6.68 -5.52 21.82
CA GLN A 194 -5.47 -4.83 21.35
C GLN A 194 -5.73 -3.33 21.19
N MET A 195 -6.90 -2.95 20.67
CA MET A 195 -7.29 -1.56 20.49
C MET A 195 -7.40 -0.84 21.84
N LYS A 196 -8.09 -1.43 22.82
CA LYS A 196 -8.24 -0.86 24.17
C LYS A 196 -6.90 -0.72 24.87
N ALA A 197 -6.07 -1.77 24.83
CA ALA A 197 -4.72 -1.70 25.40
C ALA A 197 -3.87 -0.60 24.74
N PHE A 198 -3.97 -0.42 23.42
CA PHE A 198 -3.24 0.65 22.73
C PHE A 198 -3.72 2.05 23.15
N ILE A 199 -5.04 2.25 23.27
CA ILE A 199 -5.64 3.51 23.72
C ILE A 199 -5.21 3.83 25.15
N GLU A 200 -5.28 2.86 26.07
CA GLU A 200 -4.90 3.02 27.48
C GLU A 200 -3.39 3.29 27.63
N ASN A 201 -2.54 2.49 26.97
CA ASN A 201 -1.09 2.61 27.06
C ASN A 201 -0.55 3.94 26.53
N ASN A 202 -1.24 4.54 25.55
CA ASN A 202 -0.86 5.81 24.95
C ASN A 202 -1.67 6.99 25.49
N ALA A 203 -2.54 6.77 26.47
CA ALA A 203 -3.45 7.77 27.04
C ALA A 203 -4.20 8.55 25.93
N LEU A 204 -4.86 7.82 25.03
CA LEU A 204 -5.53 8.43 23.88
C LEU A 204 -6.96 8.82 24.22
N LYS A 205 -7.34 10.03 23.83
CA LYS A 205 -8.72 10.53 23.83
C LYS A 205 -9.25 10.60 22.40
N LEU A 206 -10.54 10.31 22.24
CA LEU A 206 -11.21 10.50 20.96
C LEU A 206 -11.35 12.00 20.71
N ASP A 207 -10.85 12.46 19.57
CA ASP A 207 -10.99 13.84 19.12
C ASP A 207 -12.22 13.99 18.21
N ARG A 208 -12.22 13.31 17.05
CA ARG A 208 -13.30 13.47 16.06
C ARG A 208 -13.50 12.27 15.14
N LEU A 209 -14.68 12.19 14.52
CA LEU A 209 -14.95 11.31 13.40
C LEU A 209 -14.75 12.07 12.08
N ARG A 210 -14.04 11.47 11.12
CA ARG A 210 -13.90 11.96 9.75
C ARG A 210 -14.44 10.93 8.76
N LYS A 211 -15.29 11.36 7.83
CA LYS A 211 -15.77 10.53 6.71
C LYS A 211 -15.07 10.93 5.43
N LEU A 212 -14.69 9.96 4.61
CA LEU A 212 -13.95 10.15 3.36
C LEU A 212 -14.70 9.42 2.25
N GLY A 213 -15.38 10.21 1.43
CA GLY A 213 -16.27 9.70 0.40
C GLY A 213 -17.30 8.70 0.98
N ASP A 214 -17.56 7.67 0.19
CA ASP A 214 -18.47 6.56 0.49
C ASP A 214 -17.72 5.28 0.92
N TYR A 215 -16.39 5.34 1.11
CA TYR A 215 -15.54 4.17 1.34
C TYR A 215 -14.76 4.18 2.66
N CYS A 216 -14.77 5.27 3.45
CA CYS A 216 -14.09 5.27 4.75
C CYS A 216 -14.72 6.17 5.82
N ALA A 217 -14.75 5.68 7.06
CA ALA A 217 -15.04 6.45 8.28
C ALA A 217 -13.91 6.24 9.31
N THR A 218 -13.29 7.31 9.79
CA THR A 218 -12.09 7.23 10.64
C THR A 218 -12.29 8.02 11.93
N LEU A 219 -12.17 7.32 13.06
CA LEU A 219 -12.01 7.95 14.37
C LEU A 219 -10.57 8.41 14.54
N ILE A 220 -10.40 9.69 14.84
CA ILE A 220 -9.12 10.32 15.10
C ILE A 220 -8.98 10.43 16.61
N TYR A 221 -7.90 9.85 17.12
CA TYR A 221 -7.49 9.92 18.50
C TYR A 221 -6.30 10.87 18.64
N GLU A 222 -6.28 11.59 19.74
CA GLU A 222 -5.17 12.44 20.14
C GLU A 222 -4.70 12.02 21.53
N ARG A 223 -3.46 12.33 21.87
CA ARG A 223 -2.97 12.08 23.23
C ARG A 223 -3.69 13.02 24.20
N ASP A 224 -4.06 12.50 25.35
CA ASP A 224 -4.59 13.32 26.43
C ASP A 224 -3.47 14.23 26.97
N PRO A 225 -3.57 15.57 26.82
CA PRO A 225 -2.55 16.49 27.31
C PRO A 225 -2.42 16.46 28.84
N ASP A 226 -3.45 15.98 29.55
CA ASP A 226 -3.47 15.95 31.01
C ASP A 226 -2.75 14.72 31.60
N VAL A 227 -2.36 13.75 30.75
CA VAL A 227 -1.60 12.57 31.17
C VAL A 227 -0.12 12.76 30.84
N PRO A 228 0.77 12.85 31.86
CA PRO A 228 2.18 13.12 31.64
C PRO A 228 2.86 12.02 30.83
N ILE A 229 3.87 12.42 30.07
CA ILE A 229 4.68 11.49 29.28
C ILE A 229 5.49 10.63 30.24
N ILE A 230 5.09 9.37 30.38
CA ILE A 230 5.98 8.35 30.95
C ILE A 230 6.97 8.00 29.85
N GLU A 231 8.13 8.67 29.85
CA GLU A 231 9.26 8.22 29.06
C GLU A 231 9.59 6.79 29.51
N GLN A 232 9.44 5.81 28.61
CA GLN A 232 10.00 4.50 28.90
C GLN A 232 11.51 4.66 29.07
N PRO A 233 12.10 4.14 30.16
CA PRO A 233 13.54 4.27 30.35
C PRO A 233 14.26 3.63 29.16
N GLU A 234 15.17 4.40 28.57
CA GLU A 234 16.04 3.98 27.48
C GLU A 234 16.61 2.60 27.78
N ALA A 235 16.17 1.57 27.04
CA ALA A 235 16.80 0.28 27.08
C ALA A 235 18.25 0.45 26.61
N ILE A 236 19.17 0.26 27.55
CA ILE A 236 20.61 0.31 27.41
C ILE A 236 21.05 -0.39 26.11
N VAL A 237 21.48 0.41 25.15
CA VAL A 237 22.23 -0.03 23.97
C VAL A 237 23.65 -0.36 24.44
N GLU A 238 23.83 -1.50 25.09
CA GLU A 238 25.16 -2.08 25.34
C GLU A 238 25.58 -2.96 24.15
N LYS A 239 26.32 -2.31 23.25
CA LYS A 239 27.54 -2.80 22.59
C LYS A 239 27.66 -4.33 22.40
N LYS A 240 27.24 -4.83 21.24
CA LYS A 240 27.98 -5.90 20.54
C LYS A 240 28.99 -5.30 19.57
N LYS A 241 30.02 -4.63 20.10
CA LYS A 241 31.33 -4.50 19.43
C LYS A 241 32.24 -5.55 20.06
N GLY A 242 32.55 -6.61 19.32
CA GLY A 242 33.56 -7.57 19.75
C GLY A 242 33.46 -8.92 19.06
N LYS A 243 33.91 -8.99 17.81
CA LYS A 243 34.67 -10.13 17.26
C LYS A 243 35.20 -9.77 15.86
N SER A 244 36.29 -9.01 15.88
CA SER A 244 37.27 -8.97 14.79
C SER A 244 38.65 -8.97 15.42
N SER A 245 39.24 -10.15 15.57
CA SER A 245 40.68 -10.32 15.58
C SER A 245 41.06 -11.79 15.43
N LYS A 246 41.55 -12.10 14.23
CA LYS A 246 42.77 -12.87 13.92
C LYS A 246 42.94 -14.27 14.55
N LYS A 247 43.03 -15.27 13.66
CA LYS A 247 44.16 -16.20 13.66
C LYS A 247 44.81 -16.22 12.28
N LYS A 248 46.07 -15.75 12.24
CA LYS A 248 47.08 -16.06 11.22
C LYS A 248 47.73 -17.38 11.62
N GLN A 249 47.90 -18.30 10.68
CA GLN A 249 49.17 -18.91 10.22
C GLN A 249 48.84 -20.03 9.25
#